data_AF-A0A348XE57-F1
#
_entry.id   AF-A0A348XE57-F1
#
_cell.length_a   1.000
_cell.length_b   1.000
_cell.length_c   1.000
_cell.angle_alpha   90.00
_cell.angle_beta   90.00
_cell.angle_gamma   90.00
#
_symmetry.space_group_name_H-M   'P 1'
#
loop_
_entity.id
_entity.type
_entity.pdbx_description
1 polymer ?
#
loop_
_entity_poly.entity_id
_entity_poly.type
_entity_poly.pdbx_seq_one_letter_code
_entity_poly.pdbx_strand_id
1 'polypeptide(L)' 'MSDGVDPNPTITVSPAPDSNQLGDQQVVYSATDAAGNEAEAVLRVYRVRMGISGTVFYQGLQQGDT' A
#
# COMPACT_ATOMS: atom_id res chain seq x y z
N MET A 1 31.03 -4.84 -24.27
CA MET A 1 30.14 -5.42 -23.24
C MET A 1 29.06 -4.38 -23.00
N SER A 2 27.88 -4.55 -23.60
CA SER A 2 26.76 -3.62 -23.37
C SER A 2 26.16 -3.99 -22.02
N ASP A 3 26.18 -3.05 -21.08
CA ASP A 3 25.46 -3.15 -19.82
C ASP A 3 23.96 -3.21 -20.14
N GLY A 4 23.33 -4.33 -19.80
CA GLY A 4 21.96 -4.69 -20.15
C GLY A 4 20.94 -4.08 -19.20
N VAL A 5 21.08 -2.78 -18.89
CA VAL A 5 20.08 -2.06 -18.09
C VAL A 5 18.89 -1.78 -19.01
N ASP A 6 17.92 -2.68 -18.97
CA ASP A 6 16.65 -2.52 -19.66
C ASP A 6 15.83 -1.41 -18.97
N PRO A 7 15.40 -0.36 -19.70
CA PRO A 7 14.66 0.75 -19.09
C PRO A 7 13.29 0.35 -18.54
N ASN A 8 12.69 -0.78 -18.96
CA ASN A 8 11.28 -1.09 -18.69
C ASN A 8 11.04 -2.54 -18.21
N PRO A 9 11.36 -2.89 -16.95
CA PRO A 9 11.01 -4.19 -16.38
C PRO A 9 9.48 -4.36 -16.27
N THR A 10 9.02 -5.58 -16.45
CA THR A 10 7.61 -5.95 -16.24
C THR A 10 7.35 -6.09 -14.75
N ILE A 11 6.47 -5.27 -14.19
CA ILE A 11 6.09 -5.33 -12.77
C ILE A 11 4.80 -6.15 -12.62
N THR A 12 4.85 -7.18 -11.77
CA THR A 12 3.68 -7.97 -11.38
C THR A 12 3.29 -7.65 -9.94
N VAL A 13 1.99 -7.46 -9.71
CA VAL A 13 1.43 -7.17 -8.38
C VAL A 13 0.37 -8.20 -8.04
N SER A 14 0.48 -8.85 -6.88
CA SER A 14 -0.50 -9.87 -6.48
C SER A 14 -0.65 -9.97 -4.95
N PRO A 15 -1.89 -10.00 -4.42
CA PRO A 15 -3.13 -9.56 -5.09
C PRO A 15 -3.09 -8.05 -5.37
N ALA A 16 -4.02 -7.55 -6.20
CA ALA A 16 -4.18 -6.11 -6.35
C ALA A 16 -4.56 -5.48 -4.99
N PRO A 17 -4.01 -4.32 -4.61
CA PRO A 17 -4.43 -3.61 -3.40
C PRO A 17 -5.93 -3.27 -3.47
N ASP A 18 -6.70 -3.59 -2.43
CA ASP A 18 -8.14 -3.32 -2.36
C ASP A 18 -8.46 -2.35 -1.22
N SER A 19 -8.76 -1.10 -1.56
CA SER A 19 -9.12 -0.05 -0.60
C SER A 19 -10.49 -0.25 0.07
N ASN A 20 -11.30 -1.20 -0.38
CA ASN A 20 -12.60 -1.50 0.22
C ASN A 20 -12.50 -2.58 1.31
N GLN A 21 -11.43 -3.37 1.31
CA GLN A 21 -11.18 -4.35 2.35
C GLN A 21 -10.41 -3.72 3.50
N LEU A 22 -11.10 -3.52 4.62
CA LEU A 22 -10.47 -3.03 5.85
C LEU A 22 -9.48 -4.04 6.44
N GLY A 23 -8.47 -3.52 7.13
CA GLY A 23 -7.48 -4.33 7.83
C GLY A 23 -6.14 -4.41 7.11
N ASP A 24 -5.30 -5.34 7.55
CA ASP A 24 -3.96 -5.55 7.00
C ASP A 24 -4.05 -6.41 5.73
N GLN A 25 -3.43 -5.92 4.66
CA GLN A 25 -3.35 -6.56 3.37
C GLN A 25 -1.89 -6.76 3.00
N GLN A 26 -1.56 -7.99 2.61
CA GLN A 26 -0.25 -8.37 2.11
C GLN A 26 -0.26 -8.34 0.58
N VAL A 27 0.63 -7.56 0.00
CA VAL A 27 0.77 -7.39 -1.45
C VAL A 27 2.21 -7.68 -1.83
N VAL A 28 2.40 -8.54 -2.83
CA VAL A 28 3.72 -8.91 -3.34
C VAL A 28 3.96 -8.20 -4.67
N TYR A 29 5.15 -7.62 -4.80
CA TYR A 29 5.63 -7.00 -6.04
C TYR A 29 6.83 -7.80 -6.55
N SER A 30 6.79 -8.21 -7.81
CA SER A 30 7.93 -8.80 -8.52
C SER A 30 8.23 -8.02 -9.81
N ALA A 31 9.47 -8.08 -10.27
CA ALA A 31 9.92 -7.44 -11.49
C ALA A 31 10.70 -8.44 -12.34
N THR A 32 10.39 -8.49 -13.63
CA THR A 32 11.09 -9.35 -14.61
C THR A 32 11.58 -8.49 -15.76
N ASP A 33 12.86 -8.54 -16.10
CA ASP A 33 13.39 -7.83 -17.27
C ASP A 33 13.08 -8.55 -18.59
N ALA A 34 13.37 -7.93 -19.75
CA ALA A 34 13.10 -8.55 -21.04
C ALA A 34 13.98 -9.78 -21.35
N ALA A 35 15.08 -9.96 -20.62
CA ALA A 35 15.92 -11.15 -20.70
C ALA A 35 15.40 -12.31 -19.82
N GLY A 36 14.37 -12.06 -19.02
CA GLY A 36 13.77 -13.03 -18.10
C GLY A 36 14.44 -13.11 -16.74
N ASN A 37 15.32 -12.17 -16.38
CA ASN A 37 15.87 -12.11 -15.03
C ASN A 37 14.81 -11.56 -14.07
N GLU A 38 14.59 -12.28 -12.97
CA GLU A 38 13.64 -11.90 -11.92
C GLU A 38 14.38 -11.21 -10.76
N ALA A 39 13.86 -10.06 -10.34
CA ALA A 39 14.29 -9.41 -9.11
C ALA A 39 13.64 -10.06 -7.88
N GLU A 40 14.28 -9.94 -6.72
CA GLU A 40 13.71 -10.40 -5.45
C GLU A 40 12.33 -9.76 -5.20
N ALA A 41 11.35 -10.60 -4.87
CA ALA A 41 9.99 -10.14 -4.62
C ALA A 41 9.90 -9.37 -3.30
N VAL A 42 9.22 -8.22 -3.32
CA VAL A 42 9.05 -7.37 -2.14
C VAL A 42 7.63 -7.52 -1.59
N LEU A 43 7.52 -7.95 -0.34
CA LEU A 43 6.26 -7.98 0.41
C LEU A 43 5.98 -6.60 1.01
N ARG A 44 4.80 -6.05 0.73
CA ARG A 44 4.29 -4.82 1.34
C ARG A 44 3.04 -5.10 2.15
N VAL A 45 2.97 -4.53 3.35
CA VAL A 45 1.80 -4.60 4.23
C VAL A 45 1.10 -3.25 4.20
N TYR A 46 -0.11 -3.23 3.66
CA TYR A 46 -0.99 -2.05 3.66
C TYR A 46 -2.03 -2.22 4.76
N ARG A 47 -2.36 -1.14 5.48
CA ARG A 47 -3.46 -1.14 6.45
C ARG A 47 -4.54 -0.19 6.00
N VAL A 48 -5.67 -0.73 5.57
CA VAL A 48 -6.84 0.06 5.18
C VAL A 48 -7.69 0.35 6.42
N ARG A 49 -8.05 1.61 6.61
CA ARG A 49 -8.90 2.08 7.71
C ARG A 49 -10.05 2.90 7.17
N MET A 50 -11.18 2.82 7.86
CA MET A 50 -12.29 3.75 7.66
C MET A 50 -11.80 5.18 7.96
N GLY A 51 -11.87 6.05 6.96
CA GLY A 51 -11.80 7.49 7.19
C GLY A 51 -13.16 7.97 7.68
N ILE A 52 -13.22 8.63 8.83
CA ILE A 52 -14.42 9.39 9.21
C ILE A 52 -14.51 10.62 8.30
N SER A 53 -15.23 10.51 7.20
CA SER A 53 -15.54 11.65 6.35
C SER A 53 -16.73 12.39 6.96
N GLY A 54 -16.46 13.28 7.92
CA GLY A 54 -17.50 14.01 8.64
C GLY A 54 -16.95 14.92 9.73
N THR A 55 -17.70 15.97 10.05
CA THR A 55 -17.35 16.95 11.08
C THR A 55 -17.28 16.29 12.46
N VAL A 56 -16.15 16.45 13.15
CA VAL A 56 -15.97 16.02 14.54
C VAL A 56 -16.62 17.06 15.47
N PHE A 57 -17.66 16.66 16.23
CA PHE A 57 -18.22 17.49 17.30
C PHE A 57 -17.49 17.20 18.62
N TYR A 58 -16.73 18.17 19.12
CA TYR A 58 -16.25 18.14 20.51
C TYR A 58 -17.33 18.73 21.42
N GLN A 59 -18.03 17.90 22.19
CA GLN A 59 -18.78 18.40 23.34
C GLN A 59 -17.76 18.60 24.46
N GLY A 60 -17.42 19.85 24.77
CA GLY A 60 -16.50 20.16 25.87
C GLY A 60 -16.99 19.56 27.19
N LEU A 61 -16.06 19.16 28.05
CA LEU A 61 -16.40 18.80 29.44
C LEU A 61 -17.03 20.05 30.08
N GLN A 62 -18.27 19.93 30.58
CA GLN A 62 -18.86 20.97 31.41
C GLN A 62 -17.93 21.12 32.63
N GLN A 63 -17.22 22.24 32.71
CA GLN A 63 -16.42 22.60 33.88
C GLN A 63 -17.40 22.67 35.05
N GLY A 64 -17.23 21.80 36.04
CA GLY A 64 -18.11 21.75 37.20
C GLY A 64 -18.11 23.13 37.87
N ASP A 65 -19.29 23.75 37.93
CA ASP A 65 -19.52 24.92 38.76
C ASP A 65 -19.17 24.57 40.21
N THR A 66 -18.37 25.43 40.85
CA THR A 66 -18.05 25.36 42.29
C THR A 66 -19.14 26.06 43.09
#